data_AF-A0A0H1BHC8-F1
#
_entry.id   AF-A0A0H1BHC8-F1
#
_cell.length_a   1.000
_cell.length_b   1.000
_cell.length_c   1.000
_cell.angle_alpha   90.00
_cell.angle_beta   90.00
_cell.angle_gamma   90.00
#
_symmetry.space_group_name_H-M   'P 1'
#
loop_
_entity.id
_entity.type
_entity.pdbx_description
1 polymer ?
#
loop_
_entity_poly.entity_id
_entity_poly.type
_entity_poly.pdbx_seq_one_letter_code
_entity_poly.pdbx_strand_id
1 'polypeptide(L)'
;MIQRVYHGTSLNIAIQDGAEAGQTVPHVHAHIIPRRKADLEHRGGSDAIYEMMEGREGNIARHLGEMVEEKREREREREKEREREGSRFPAVDNEMREPRSEEEMMEEAFALAKEMEGEAVD
;
A
#
# COMPACT_ATOMS: atom_id res chain seq x y z
N MET A 1 18.53 -1.49 -7.41
CA MET A 1 17.33 -0.95 -8.07
C MET A 1 16.52 0.11 -7.28
N ILE A 2 15.80 -0.26 -6.21
CA ILE A 2 14.72 0.57 -5.61
C ILE A 2 15.17 2.00 -5.25
N GLN A 3 16.33 2.15 -4.61
CA GLN A 3 16.90 3.48 -4.30
C GLN A 3 17.09 4.35 -5.55
N ARG A 4 17.51 3.77 -6.68
CA ARG A 4 17.72 4.50 -7.94
C ARG A 4 16.39 4.99 -8.52
N VAL A 5 15.41 4.08 -8.63
CA VAL A 5 14.08 4.36 -9.22
C VAL A 5 13.36 5.45 -8.46
N TYR A 6 13.34 5.39 -7.13
CA TYR A 6 12.69 6.39 -6.28
C TYR A 6 13.63 7.51 -5.83
N HIS A 7 14.81 7.64 -6.44
CA HIS A 7 15.91 8.54 -6.06
C HIS A 7 16.16 8.62 -4.53
N GLY A 8 15.96 7.51 -3.82
CA GLY A 8 16.26 7.33 -2.41
C GLY A 8 17.76 7.19 -2.16
N THR A 9 18.23 7.69 -1.03
CA THR A 9 19.62 7.49 -0.57
C THR A 9 19.74 6.30 0.37
N SER A 10 18.64 5.86 0.96
CA SER A 10 18.56 4.79 1.96
C SER A 10 17.22 4.07 1.86
N LEU A 11 17.11 2.91 2.52
CA LEU A 11 15.87 2.15 2.64
C LEU A 11 15.52 1.96 4.11
N ASN A 12 14.24 2.04 4.45
CA ASN A 12 13.73 1.43 5.67
C ASN A 12 13.19 0.05 5.30
N ILE A 13 13.71 -1.00 5.95
CA ILE A 13 13.30 -2.39 5.74
C ILE A 13 12.82 -2.92 7.09
N ALA A 14 11.53 -3.27 7.18
CA ALA A 14 10.90 -3.67 8.44
C ALA A 14 10.13 -4.99 8.27
N ILE A 15 10.22 -5.86 9.27
CA ILE A 15 9.43 -7.08 9.40
C ILE A 15 8.67 -7.00 10.72
N GLN A 16 7.34 -7.14 10.67
CA GLN A 16 6.47 -7.19 11.84
C GLN A 16 6.11 -8.66 12.10
N ASP A 17 6.83 -9.30 13.02
CA ASP A 17 6.64 -10.72 13.38
C ASP A 17 5.69 -10.85 14.59
N GLY A 18 4.45 -11.24 14.31
CA GLY A 18 3.38 -11.38 15.31
C GLY A 18 2.55 -10.11 15.53
N ALA A 19 1.34 -10.30 16.06
CA ALA A 19 0.36 -9.23 16.28
C ALA A 19 0.93 -8.08 17.15
N GLU A 20 1.74 -8.44 18.15
CA GLU A 20 2.31 -7.50 19.12
C GLU A 20 3.41 -6.62 18.51
N ALA A 21 3.95 -7.02 17.36
CA ALA A 21 4.85 -6.22 16.54
C ALA A 21 4.11 -5.35 15.51
N GLY A 22 2.77 -5.33 15.55
CA GLY A 22 1.92 -4.58 14.61
C GLY A 22 1.55 -5.35 13.34
N GLN A 23 1.78 -6.67 13.29
CA GLN A 23 1.43 -7.47 12.12
C GLN A 23 -0.08 -7.52 11.88
N THR A 24 -0.52 -6.97 10.74
CA THR A 24 -1.96 -6.94 10.38
C THR A 24 -2.39 -8.12 9.51
N VAL A 25 -1.48 -8.64 8.66
CA VAL A 25 -1.71 -9.84 7.83
C VAL A 25 -0.98 -11.02 8.47
N PRO A 26 -1.65 -12.16 8.75
CA PRO A 26 -1.02 -13.37 9.28
C PRO A 26 -0.24 -14.12 8.17
N HIS A 27 0.70 -13.42 7.54
CA HIS A 27 1.62 -13.91 6.52
C HIS A 27 2.93 -13.13 6.68
N VAL A 28 4.07 -13.81 6.57
CA VAL A 28 5.37 -13.13 6.66
C VAL A 28 5.51 -12.16 5.48
N HIS A 29 5.71 -10.88 5.78
CA HIS A 29 5.97 -9.83 4.80
C HIS A 29 6.98 -8.83 5.35
N ALA A 30 7.63 -8.11 4.45
CA ALA A 30 8.54 -7.03 4.78
C ALA A 30 8.09 -5.74 4.08
N HIS A 31 8.14 -4.62 4.80
CA HIS A 31 8.00 -3.30 4.21
C HIS A 31 9.36 -2.86 3.68
N ILE A 32 9.41 -2.38 2.43
CA ILE A 32 10.59 -1.77 1.82
C ILE A 32 10.20 -0.35 1.42
N ILE A 33 10.75 0.64 2.13
CA ILE A 33 10.34 2.04 1.97
C ILE A 33 11.57 2.87 1.57
N PRO A 34 11.59 3.44 0.35
CA PRO A 34 12.65 4.35 -0.07
C PRO A 34 12.68 5.60 0.80
N ARG A 35 13.87 6.00 1.25
CA ARG A 35 14.08 7.16 2.13
C ARG A 35 15.08 8.16 1.52
N ARG A 36 14.88 9.43 1.81
CA ARG A 36 15.81 10.54 1.52
C ARG A 36 16.04 11.36 2.78
N LYS A 37 17.12 12.13 2.83
CA LYS A 37 17.37 13.05 3.95
C LYS A 37 16.17 14.01 4.10
N ALA A 38 15.68 14.15 5.34
CA ALA A 38 14.58 15.05 5.72
C ALA A 38 13.22 14.78 5.03
N ASP A 39 13.01 13.61 4.43
CA ASP A 39 11.77 13.25 3.73
C ASP A 39 10.52 13.28 4.63
N LEU A 40 10.66 12.95 5.91
CA LEU A 40 9.57 12.94 6.89
C LEU A 40 9.63 14.13 7.88
N GLU A 41 10.48 15.12 7.65
CA GLU A 41 10.64 16.23 8.60
C GLU A 41 9.33 17.04 8.76
N HIS A 42 8.56 17.17 7.68
CA HIS A 42 7.22 17.77 7.69
C HIS A 42 6.17 16.96 8.48
N ARG A 43 6.46 15.70 8.83
CA ARG A 43 5.58 14.79 9.57
C ARG A 43 6.06 14.50 11.00
N GLY A 44 7.03 15.27 11.50
CA GLY A 44 7.58 15.06 12.85
C GLY A 44 8.89 14.27 12.88
N GLY A 45 9.52 14.05 11.73
CA GLY A 45 10.84 13.42 11.63
C GLY A 45 10.79 11.94 11.27
N SER A 46 11.91 11.26 11.44
CA SER A 46 12.08 9.88 10.92
C SER A 46 11.14 8.85 11.56
N ASP A 47 10.67 9.11 12.77
CA ASP A 47 9.78 8.21 13.53
C ASP A 47 8.34 8.21 12.98
N ALA A 48 7.98 9.19 12.14
CA ALA A 48 6.69 9.20 11.45
C ALA A 48 6.48 7.95 10.56
N ILE A 49 7.55 7.22 10.25
CA ILE A 49 7.48 5.97 9.50
C ILE A 49 6.73 4.87 10.24
N TYR A 50 6.79 4.83 11.58
CA TYR A 50 6.08 3.82 12.36
C TYR A 50 4.56 4.02 12.27
N GLU A 51 4.11 5.26 12.38
CA GLU A 51 2.70 5.63 12.18
C GLU A 51 2.24 5.35 10.74
N MET A 52 3.12 5.48 9.75
CA MET A 52 2.79 5.15 8.36
C MET A 52 2.60 3.64 8.14
N MET A 53 3.46 2.82 8.75
CA MET A 53 3.36 1.36 8.66
C MET A 53 2.14 0.81 9.39
N GLU A 54 1.79 1.36 10.55
CA GLU A 54 0.58 1.00 11.30
C GLU A 54 -0.70 1.61 10.70
N GLY A 55 -0.54 2.68 9.90
CA GLY A 55 -1.62 3.41 9.27
C GLY A 55 -2.27 2.68 8.09
N ARG A 56 -3.30 3.33 7.52
CA ARG A 56 -4.09 2.80 6.39
C ARG A 56 -3.24 2.46 5.16
N GLU A 57 -2.13 3.17 4.93
CA GLU A 57 -1.18 2.92 3.83
C GLU A 57 -0.37 1.63 4.03
N GLY A 58 0.14 1.41 5.24
CA GLY A 58 0.91 0.20 5.57
C GLY A 58 0.05 -1.04 5.86
N ASN A 59 -1.26 -0.89 6.03
CA ASN A 59 -2.16 -2.01 6.35
C ASN A 59 -2.45 -2.90 5.12
N ILE A 60 -1.58 -3.87 4.86
CA ILE A 60 -1.70 -4.82 3.75
C ILE A 60 -2.98 -5.66 3.86
N ALA A 61 -3.42 -6.02 5.06
CA ALA A 61 -4.63 -6.84 5.25
C ALA A 61 -5.87 -6.15 4.69
N ARG A 62 -5.92 -4.84 4.92
CA ARG A 62 -6.96 -3.98 4.42
C ARG A 62 -6.90 -3.85 2.90
N HIS A 63 -5.73 -3.59 2.32
CA HIS A 63 -5.58 -3.50 0.86
C HIS A 63 -5.92 -4.80 0.15
N LEU A 64 -5.49 -5.95 0.68
CA LEU A 64 -5.84 -7.25 0.15
C LEU A 64 -7.34 -7.54 0.31
N GLY A 65 -7.90 -7.18 1.47
CA GLY A 65 -9.34 -7.27 1.72
C GLY A 65 -10.15 -6.40 0.76
N GLU A 66 -9.74 -5.16 0.52
CA GLU A 66 -10.35 -4.26 -0.44
C GLU A 66 -10.21 -4.77 -1.86
N MET A 67 -9.05 -5.27 -2.29
CA MET A 67 -8.92 -5.88 -3.62
C MET A 67 -9.82 -7.13 -3.78
N VAL A 68 -9.96 -7.95 -2.75
CA VAL A 68 -10.83 -9.14 -2.77
C VAL A 68 -12.30 -8.74 -2.77
N GLU A 69 -12.68 -7.75 -1.95
CA GLU A 69 -14.04 -7.22 -1.91
C GLU A 69 -14.37 -6.44 -3.18
N GLU A 70 -13.48 -5.63 -3.74
CA GLU A 70 -13.62 -4.98 -5.06
C GLU A 70 -13.71 -6.01 -6.17
N LYS A 71 -12.94 -7.10 -6.15
CA LYS A 71 -13.07 -8.18 -7.13
C LYS A 71 -14.43 -8.88 -7.01
N ARG A 72 -14.87 -9.16 -5.78
CA ARG A 72 -16.19 -9.72 -5.48
C ARG A 72 -17.31 -8.74 -5.84
N GLU A 73 -17.12 -7.44 -5.62
CA GLU A 73 -18.05 -6.38 -5.97
C GLU A 73 -18.09 -6.23 -7.48
N ARG A 74 -16.98 -6.25 -8.22
CA ARG A 74 -16.96 -6.28 -9.70
C ARG A 74 -17.63 -7.53 -10.27
N GLU A 75 -17.42 -8.70 -9.67
CA GLU A 75 -18.13 -9.94 -10.04
C GLU A 75 -19.64 -9.82 -9.76
N ARG A 76 -20.01 -9.23 -8.61
CA ARG A 76 -21.41 -8.96 -8.23
C ARG A 76 -22.02 -7.79 -8.99
N GLU A 77 -21.27 -6.81 -9.46
CA GLU A 77 -21.70 -5.65 -10.25
C GLU A 77 -21.93 -6.05 -11.69
N ARG A 78 -21.12 -6.98 -12.24
CA ARG A 78 -21.48 -7.70 -13.49
C ARG A 78 -22.82 -8.44 -13.37
N GLU A 79 -23.21 -8.81 -12.15
CA GLU A 79 -24.49 -9.45 -11.83
C GLU A 79 -25.59 -8.44 -11.44
N LYS A 80 -25.24 -7.30 -10.82
CA LYS A 80 -26.10 -6.25 -10.25
C LYS A 80 -26.24 -4.99 -11.11
N GLU A 81 -25.55 -4.86 -12.23
CA GLU A 81 -26.02 -4.03 -13.37
C GLU A 81 -27.41 -4.49 -13.84
N ARG A 82 -27.88 -5.65 -13.36
CA ARG A 82 -29.28 -6.10 -13.46
C ARG A 82 -30.21 -5.57 -12.36
N GLU A 83 -29.73 -5.07 -11.21
CA GLU A 83 -30.55 -4.79 -10.02
C GLU A 83 -30.03 -3.58 -9.21
N ARG A 84 -30.68 -2.43 -9.45
CA ARG A 84 -30.42 -1.06 -8.97
C ARG A 84 -30.52 -0.80 -7.44
N GLU A 85 -29.75 0.20 -7.00
CA GLU A 85 -30.08 1.30 -6.03
C GLU A 85 -30.16 1.09 -4.48
N GLY A 86 -29.24 1.80 -3.76
CA GLY A 86 -29.41 2.51 -2.45
C GLY A 86 -29.25 1.72 -1.13
N SER A 87 -28.72 2.21 0.02
CA SER A 87 -28.15 3.48 0.54
C SER A 87 -27.35 3.19 1.86
N ARG A 88 -26.38 4.03 2.30
CA ARG A 88 -25.52 3.80 3.49
C ARG A 88 -25.51 4.98 4.50
N PHE A 89 -25.40 4.65 5.80
CA PHE A 89 -25.19 5.57 6.94
C PHE A 89 -23.78 6.18 6.97
N PRO A 90 -23.59 7.36 7.63
CA PRO A 90 -22.34 8.13 7.55
C PRO A 90 -21.20 7.53 8.40
N ALA A 91 -20.00 7.49 7.82
CA ALA A 91 -18.76 7.23 8.53
C ALA A 91 -18.00 8.55 8.78
N VAL A 92 -17.39 8.62 9.96
CA VAL A 92 -16.58 9.74 10.46
C VAL A 92 -15.34 10.01 9.61
N ASP A 93 -15.00 11.31 9.57
CA ASP A 93 -14.05 11.98 8.67
C ASP A 93 -12.65 11.35 8.59
N ASN A 94 -12.29 10.94 7.38
CA ASN A 94 -10.99 10.40 6.96
C ASN A 94 -10.66 10.91 5.53
N GLU A 95 -11.24 12.06 5.15
CA GLU A 95 -11.51 12.46 3.75
C GLU A 95 -10.28 12.84 2.92
N MET A 96 -9.09 12.98 3.52
CA MET A 96 -7.89 13.41 2.78
C MET A 96 -6.94 12.27 2.38
N ARG A 97 -7.29 11.01 2.64
CA ARG A 97 -6.46 9.84 2.28
C ARG A 97 -7.22 8.91 1.36
N GLU A 98 -6.95 9.02 0.06
CA GLU A 98 -7.53 8.15 -0.95
C GLU A 98 -6.65 6.91 -1.15
N PRO A 99 -7.24 5.70 -1.24
CA PRO A 99 -6.50 4.52 -1.68
C PRO A 99 -5.96 4.75 -3.09
N ARG A 100 -4.77 4.22 -3.39
CA ARG A 100 -4.23 4.28 -4.75
C ARG A 100 -5.10 3.42 -5.67
N SER A 101 -5.24 3.83 -6.92
CA SER A 101 -5.98 3.05 -7.90
C SER A 101 -5.24 1.76 -8.26
N GLU A 102 -5.98 0.71 -8.59
CA GLU A 102 -5.39 -0.53 -9.10
C GLU A 102 -4.52 -0.29 -10.35
N GLU A 103 -4.92 0.64 -11.21
CA GLU A 103 -4.17 1.05 -12.38
C GLU A 103 -2.79 1.61 -12.01
N GLU A 104 -2.73 2.55 -11.06
CA GLU A 104 -1.46 3.11 -10.57
C GLU A 104 -0.56 2.01 -9.98
N MET A 105 -1.13 1.11 -9.17
CA MET A 105 -0.38 0.00 -8.60
C MET A 105 0.19 -0.95 -9.67
N MET A 106 -0.60 -1.22 -10.72
CA MET A 106 -0.23 -2.12 -11.81
C MET A 106 0.84 -1.49 -12.70
N GLU A 107 0.71 -0.21 -13.05
CA GLU A 107 1.71 0.53 -13.80
C GLU A 107 3.05 0.56 -13.08
N GLU A 108 3.04 0.85 -11.78
CA GLU A 108 4.24 0.85 -10.95
C GLU A 108 4.88 -0.55 -10.89
N ALA A 109 4.08 -1.61 -10.70
CA ALA A 109 4.57 -2.97 -10.67
C ALA A 109 5.27 -3.37 -11.98
N PHE A 110 4.69 -3.03 -13.14
CA PHE A 110 5.32 -3.31 -14.44
C PHE A 110 6.57 -2.49 -14.67
N ALA A 111 6.57 -1.21 -14.29
CA ALA A 111 7.75 -0.37 -14.40
C ALA A 111 8.92 -0.93 -13.58
N LEU A 112 8.65 -1.36 -12.34
CA LEU A 112 9.65 -1.99 -11.47
C LEU A 112 10.14 -3.32 -12.03
N ALA A 113 9.25 -4.18 -12.53
CA ALA A 113 9.64 -5.45 -13.15
C ALA A 113 10.61 -5.24 -14.32
N LYS A 114 10.34 -4.24 -15.17
CA LYS A 114 11.22 -3.87 -16.28
C LYS A 114 12.58 -3.35 -15.80
N GLU A 115 12.62 -2.56 -14.73
CA GLU A 115 13.87 -2.10 -14.12
C GLU A 115 14.70 -3.27 -13.54
N MET A 116 14.03 -4.31 -13.01
CA MET A 116 14.70 -5.52 -12.52
C MET A 116 15.35 -6.32 -13.65
N GLU A 117 14.67 -6.48 -14.79
CA GLU A 117 15.20 -7.19 -15.97
C GLU A 117 16.44 -6.53 -16.56
N GLY A 118 16.56 -5.21 -16.43
CA GLY A 118 17.70 -4.43 -16.90
C GLY A 118 18.89 -4.41 -15.95
N GLU A 119 18.77 -4.92 -14.71
CA GLU A 119 19.90 -5.02 -13.79
C GLU A 119 20.76 -6.25 -14.11
N ALA A 120 22.07 -6.04 -14.16
CA ALA A 120 23.01 -7.14 -14.21
C ALA A 120 22.90 -7.94 -12.90
N VAL A 121 22.67 -9.24 -13.02
CA VAL A 121 22.73 -10.16 -11.88
C VAL A 121 24.21 -10.44 -11.63
N ASP A 122 24.71 -10.00 -10.47
CA ASP A 122 26.07 -10.32 -10.00
C ASP A 122 26.25 -11.82 -9.71
#